data_AF-A0AAD4HPR7-F1
#
_entry.id   AF-A0AAD4HPR7-F1
#
_cell.length_a   1.000
_cell.length_b   1.000
_cell.length_c   1.000
_cell.angle_alpha   90.00
_cell.angle_beta   90.00
_cell.angle_gamma   90.00
#
_symmetry.space_group_name_H-M   'P 1'
#
loop_
_entity.id
_entity.type
_entity.pdbx_description
1 polymer ?
#
loop_
_entity_poly.entity_id
_entity_poly.type
_entity_poly.pdbx_seq_one_letter_code
_entity_poly.pdbx_strand_id
1 'polypeptide(L)'
;MPVSNAILDVAFTEEEPPIAVNLTLMQPIADALVERKVTSYPLPLVPFSEWLKKLELSTKDLHQETMECIPAIKLLNFMCSMARSDIAIRTSGEMGSEAGGMTLFATAVAERVSPTMKELKSLSLADAAQWVDYCEAMRMFQ
;
A
#
# COMPACT_ATOMS: atom_id res chain seq x y z
N MET A 1 -8.81 17.79 -6.61
CA MET A 1 -8.07 16.57 -6.21
C MET A 1 -7.11 16.96 -5.08
N PRO A 2 -7.15 16.31 -3.92
CA PRO A 2 -6.38 16.74 -2.74
C PRO A 2 -4.87 16.80 -2.98
N VAL A 3 -4.31 15.83 -3.71
CA VAL A 3 -2.88 15.80 -4.06
C VAL A 3 -2.49 16.99 -4.94
N SER A 4 -3.29 17.31 -5.96
CA SER A 4 -3.02 18.45 -6.85
C SER A 4 -3.06 19.79 -6.11
N ASN A 5 -3.98 19.94 -5.16
CA ASN A 5 -4.08 21.15 -4.35
C ASN A 5 -2.93 21.25 -3.34
N ALA A 6 -2.53 20.13 -2.71
CA ALA A 6 -1.36 20.09 -1.85
C ALA A 6 -0.06 20.44 -2.61
N ILE A 7 0.08 19.99 -3.86
CA ILE A 7 1.21 20.37 -4.73
C ILE A 7 1.23 21.89 -4.96
N LEU A 8 0.07 22.52 -5.20
CA LEU A 8 -0.01 23.97 -5.37
C LEU A 8 0.33 24.70 -4.06
N ASP A 9 -0.22 24.27 -2.93
CA ASP A 9 0.10 24.86 -1.62
C ASP A 9 1.60 24.81 -1.32
N VAL A 10 2.24 23.67 -1.64
CA VAL A 10 3.68 23.47 -1.48
C VAL A 10 4.49 24.28 -2.49
N ALA A 11 4.08 24.33 -3.76
CA ALA A 11 4.83 25.06 -4.79
C ALA A 11 4.90 26.57 -4.54
N PHE A 12 3.93 27.11 -3.78
CA PHE A 12 3.86 28.53 -3.43
C PHE A 12 4.30 28.84 -1.99
N THR A 13 4.83 27.86 -1.25
CA THR A 13 5.39 28.06 0.10
C THR A 13 6.90 28.24 0.07
N GLU A 14 7.46 28.98 1.03
CA GLU A 14 8.92 29.19 1.14
C GLU A 14 9.64 28.05 1.91
N GLU A 15 8.89 27.06 2.40
CA GLU A 15 9.42 25.92 3.16
C GLU A 15 9.67 24.66 2.29
N GLU A 16 10.69 23.88 2.64
CA GLU A 16 11.12 22.70 1.87
C GLU A 16 10.19 21.48 2.12
N PRO A 17 9.70 20.79 1.06
CA PRO A 17 8.67 19.76 1.22
C PRO A 17 9.20 18.35 1.54
N PRO A 18 8.40 17.52 2.24
CA PRO A 18 8.76 16.13 2.52
C PRO A 18 8.51 15.21 1.29
N ILE A 19 9.21 14.07 1.28
CA ILE A 19 9.40 13.23 0.09
C ILE A 19 8.28 12.18 -0.14
N ALA A 20 7.49 11.76 0.87
CA ALA A 20 6.37 10.82 0.67
C ALA A 20 5.40 10.70 1.87
N VAL A 21 4.22 10.10 1.64
CA VAL A 21 3.15 9.81 2.63
C VAL A 21 2.69 8.34 2.50
N ASN A 22 2.42 7.65 3.62
CA ASN A 22 1.87 6.28 3.65
C ASN A 22 0.49 6.24 4.34
N LEU A 23 -0.41 5.41 3.81
CA LEU A 23 -1.78 5.26 4.28
C LEU A 23 -2.07 3.76 4.45
N THR A 24 -2.24 3.31 5.69
CA THR A 24 -2.51 1.90 6.00
C THR A 24 -4.01 1.60 5.87
N LEU A 25 -4.43 1.18 4.68
CA LEU A 25 -5.83 0.89 4.35
C LEU A 25 -6.20 -0.61 4.25
N MET A 26 -5.32 -1.49 4.70
CA MET A 26 -5.44 -2.92 4.41
C MET A 26 -6.73 -3.56 4.97
N GLN A 27 -7.17 -3.20 6.18
CA GLN A 27 -8.40 -3.74 6.76
C GLN A 27 -9.66 -3.21 6.08
N PRO A 28 -9.85 -1.88 5.91
CA PRO A 28 -10.98 -1.34 5.16
C PRO A 28 -11.12 -1.91 3.73
N ILE A 29 -10.01 -2.15 3.03
CA ILE A 29 -10.03 -2.78 1.70
C ILE A 29 -10.51 -4.23 1.79
N ALA A 30 -10.00 -5.00 2.76
CA ALA A 30 -10.43 -6.39 2.95
C ALA A 30 -11.94 -6.49 3.23
N ASP A 31 -12.48 -5.56 4.04
CA ASP A 31 -13.91 -5.51 4.36
C ASP A 31 -14.73 -5.15 3.11
N ALA A 32 -14.29 -4.15 2.33
CA ALA A 32 -14.95 -3.73 1.10
C ALA A 32 -15.00 -4.84 0.02
N LEU A 33 -13.95 -5.67 -0.08
CA LEU A 33 -13.91 -6.80 -1.01
C LEU A 33 -14.99 -7.85 -0.69
N VAL A 34 -15.27 -8.08 0.60
CA VAL A 34 -16.34 -8.98 1.04
C VAL A 34 -17.72 -8.35 0.79
N GLU A 35 -17.88 -7.08 1.14
CA GLU A 35 -19.14 -6.35 0.94
C GLU A 35 -19.58 -6.37 -0.53
N ARG A 36 -18.61 -6.23 -1.44
CA ARG A 36 -18.83 -6.26 -2.89
C ARG A 36 -18.88 -7.64 -3.51
N LYS A 37 -18.67 -8.69 -2.70
CA LYS A 37 -18.65 -10.08 -3.14
C LYS A 37 -17.56 -10.38 -4.18
N VAL A 38 -16.49 -9.59 -4.20
CA VAL A 38 -15.25 -9.91 -4.92
C VAL A 38 -14.66 -11.19 -4.34
N THR A 39 -14.70 -11.33 -3.01
CA THR A 39 -14.36 -12.58 -2.32
C THR A 39 -15.56 -13.07 -1.52
N SER A 40 -15.73 -14.40 -1.46
CA SER A 40 -16.81 -15.00 -0.68
C SER A 40 -16.52 -15.06 0.83
N TYR A 41 -15.26 -14.85 1.22
CA TYR A 41 -14.80 -14.95 2.60
C TYR A 41 -13.87 -13.77 2.94
N PRO A 42 -13.84 -13.33 4.22
CA PRO A 42 -12.87 -12.37 4.70
C PRO A 42 -11.44 -12.82 4.43
N LEU A 43 -10.62 -11.93 3.88
CA LEU A 43 -9.21 -12.19 3.66
C LEU A 43 -8.47 -12.10 5.01
N PRO A 44 -7.81 -13.17 5.47
CA PRO A 44 -7.09 -13.12 6.74
C PRO A 44 -5.88 -12.19 6.61
N LEU A 45 -5.74 -11.25 7.55
CA LEU A 45 -4.51 -10.50 7.70
C LEU A 45 -3.45 -11.42 8.33
N VAL A 46 -2.40 -11.68 7.56
CA VAL A 46 -1.24 -12.46 8.00
C VAL A 46 0.03 -11.60 7.95
N PRO A 47 1.06 -11.91 8.76
CA PRO A 47 2.34 -11.22 8.66
C PRO A 47 2.92 -11.29 7.24
N PHE A 48 3.52 -10.19 6.78
CA PHE A 48 4.08 -10.10 5.43
C PHE A 48 5.07 -11.23 5.09
N SER A 49 5.91 -11.62 6.05
CA SER A 49 6.85 -12.74 5.89
C SER A 49 6.16 -14.08 5.69
N GLU A 50 5.04 -14.31 6.36
CA GLU A 50 4.25 -15.54 6.19
C GLU A 50 3.58 -15.56 4.81
N TRP A 51 3.01 -14.43 4.39
CA TRP A 51 2.41 -14.29 3.06
C TRP A 51 3.43 -14.49 1.94
N LEU A 52 4.61 -13.85 2.04
CA LEU A 52 5.67 -13.98 1.05
C LEU A 52 6.16 -15.43 0.95
N LYS A 53 6.33 -16.12 2.08
CA LYS A 53 6.71 -17.53 2.08
C LYS A 53 5.67 -18.41 1.39
N LYS A 54 4.37 -18.15 1.58
CA LYS A 54 3.30 -18.87 0.86
C LYS A 54 3.42 -18.63 -0.65
N LEU A 55 3.68 -17.39 -1.07
CA LEU A 55 3.86 -17.04 -2.48
C LEU A 55 5.09 -17.72 -3.11
N GLU A 56 6.23 -17.74 -2.40
CA GLU A 56 7.44 -18.44 -2.85
C GLU A 56 7.19 -19.94 -3.02
N LEU A 57 6.42 -20.56 -2.12
CA LEU A 57 6.07 -21.98 -2.24
C LEU A 57 5.17 -22.25 -3.46
N SER A 58 4.26 -21.34 -3.79
CA SER A 58 3.41 -21.44 -4.99
C SER A 58 4.20 -21.39 -6.31
N THR A 59 5.42 -20.84 -6.31
CA THR A 59 6.30 -20.83 -7.50
C THR A 59 7.06 -22.12 -7.74
N LYS A 60 6.88 -23.17 -6.92
CA LYS A 60 7.51 -24.48 -7.20
C LYS A 60 6.84 -25.22 -8.36
N ASP A 61 5.56 -24.90 -8.62
CA ASP A 61 4.75 -25.47 -9.70
C ASP A 61 4.56 -24.42 -10.82
N LEU A 62 5.64 -24.08 -11.53
CA LEU A 62 5.70 -23.06 -12.61
C LEU A 62 4.97 -23.50 -13.89
N HIS A 63 3.72 -23.92 -13.79
CA HIS A 63 2.83 -24.01 -14.94
C HIS A 63 2.25 -22.62 -15.25
N GLN A 64 2.03 -22.31 -16.52
CA GLN A 64 1.41 -21.05 -16.94
C GLN A 64 0.05 -20.81 -16.23
N GLU A 65 -0.71 -21.88 -16.02
CA GLU A 65 -1.99 -21.88 -15.29
C GLU A 65 -1.84 -21.39 -13.84
N THR A 66 -0.74 -21.74 -13.16
CA THR A 66 -0.46 -21.26 -11.79
C THR A 66 -0.21 -19.75 -11.77
N MET A 67 0.45 -19.22 -12.80
CA MET A 67 0.73 -17.78 -12.92
C MET A 67 -0.52 -16.96 -13.31
N GLU A 68 -1.48 -17.58 -13.99
CA GLU A 68 -2.80 -17.00 -14.27
C GLU A 68 -3.67 -17.03 -13.00
N CYS A 69 -3.66 -18.13 -12.25
CA CYS A 69 -4.42 -18.26 -11.00
C CYS A 69 -3.86 -17.40 -9.84
N ILE A 70 -2.54 -17.15 -9.82
CA ILE A 70 -1.88 -16.39 -8.75
C ILE A 70 -1.08 -15.23 -9.37
N PRO A 71 -1.74 -14.13 -9.78
CA PRO A 71 -1.07 -12.99 -10.43
C PRO A 71 0.05 -12.37 -9.58
N ALA A 72 -0.05 -12.47 -8.24
CA ALA A 72 0.94 -11.97 -7.30
C ALA A 72 2.35 -12.56 -7.54
N ILE A 73 2.46 -13.75 -8.16
CA ILE A 73 3.75 -14.36 -8.53
C ILE A 73 4.56 -13.42 -9.43
N LYS A 74 3.91 -12.64 -10.30
CA LYS A 74 4.56 -11.67 -11.19
C LYS A 74 5.29 -10.55 -10.42
N LEU A 75 4.90 -10.31 -9.17
CA LEU A 75 5.49 -9.30 -8.28
C LEU A 75 6.50 -9.90 -7.30
N LEU A 76 6.80 -11.20 -7.38
CA LEU A 76 7.60 -11.89 -6.36
C LEU A 76 8.97 -11.23 -6.14
N ASN A 77 9.69 -10.89 -7.22
CA ASN A 77 11.00 -10.24 -7.10
C ASN A 77 10.92 -8.89 -6.35
N PHE A 78 9.87 -8.11 -6.61
CA PHE A 78 9.63 -6.84 -5.92
C PHE A 78 9.36 -7.10 -4.42
N MET A 79 8.51 -8.06 -4.10
CA MET A 79 8.18 -8.42 -2.71
C MET A 79 9.39 -8.96 -1.95
N CYS A 80 10.23 -9.80 -2.58
CA CYS A 80 11.49 -10.27 -1.99
C CYS A 80 12.46 -9.12 -1.74
N SER A 81 12.53 -8.13 -2.64
CA SER A 81 13.35 -6.93 -2.44
C SER A 81 12.89 -6.15 -1.21
N MET A 82 11.58 -5.93 -1.06
CA MET A 82 11.02 -5.28 0.13
C MET A 82 11.36 -6.04 1.41
N ALA A 83 11.20 -7.37 1.42
CA ALA A 83 11.51 -8.19 2.59
C ALA A 83 12.99 -8.10 3.02
N ARG A 84 13.91 -8.07 2.05
CA ARG A 84 15.34 -7.91 2.33
C ARG A 84 15.65 -6.55 2.95
N SER A 85 15.06 -5.47 2.42
CA SER A 85 15.17 -4.13 2.99
C SER A 85 14.64 -4.08 4.42
N ASP A 86 13.50 -4.73 4.68
CA ASP A 86 12.89 -4.82 6.02
C ASP A 86 13.82 -5.49 7.04
N ILE A 87 14.46 -6.60 6.63
CA ILE A 87 15.43 -7.31 7.46
C ILE A 87 16.67 -6.44 7.72
N ALA A 88 17.16 -5.75 6.69
CA ALA A 88 18.34 -4.88 6.80
C ALA A 88 18.10 -3.74 7.81
N ILE A 89 16.95 -3.06 7.74
CA ILE A 89 16.57 -2.01 8.70
C ILE A 89 16.54 -2.58 10.12
N ARG A 90 15.80 -3.67 10.34
CA ARG A 90 15.67 -4.29 11.68
C ARG A 90 17.02 -4.72 12.25
N THR A 91 17.94 -5.18 11.41
CA THR A 91 19.28 -5.64 11.83
C THR A 91 20.21 -4.46 12.11
N SER A 92 20.08 -3.36 11.36
CA SER A 92 20.90 -2.15 11.53
C SER A 92 20.56 -1.36 12.81
N GLY A 93 19.37 -1.53 13.37
CA GLY A 93 18.88 -0.74 14.50
C GLY A 93 18.53 0.71 14.13
N GLU A 94 18.51 1.07 12.84
CA GLU A 94 18.11 2.40 12.37
C GLU A 94 16.64 2.67 12.70
N MET A 95 16.40 3.64 13.60
CA MET A 95 15.09 4.21 13.86
C MET A 95 14.87 5.41 12.94
N GLY A 96 14.52 5.14 11.68
CA GLY A 96 14.24 6.20 10.69
C GLY A 96 13.60 5.73 9.39
N SER A 97 13.33 4.42 9.28
CA SER A 97 12.84 3.80 8.06
C SER A 97 11.60 2.96 8.35
N GLU A 98 10.66 3.03 7.43
CA GLU A 98 9.37 2.35 7.42
C GLU A 98 9.48 0.99 6.71
N ALA A 99 8.39 0.24 6.74
CA ALA A 99 8.31 -1.06 6.08
C ALA A 99 8.74 -0.97 4.60
N GLY A 100 9.58 -1.91 4.17
CA GLY A 100 10.09 -2.06 2.81
C GLY A 100 11.35 -1.25 2.49
N GLY A 101 11.99 -0.58 3.45
CA GLY A 101 13.14 0.28 3.14
C GLY A 101 12.78 1.76 2.95
N MET A 102 11.54 2.14 3.22
CA MET A 102 11.02 3.46 2.88
C MET A 102 11.40 4.50 3.94
N THR A 103 11.51 5.78 3.55
CA THR A 103 11.71 6.88 4.51
C THR A 103 10.50 6.98 5.45
N LEU A 104 10.73 7.44 6.69
CA LEU A 104 9.66 7.76 7.62
C LEU A 104 8.62 8.71 6.98
N PHE A 105 7.37 8.27 6.93
CA PHE A 105 6.28 9.00 6.25
C PHE A 105 5.64 10.07 7.14
N ALA A 106 6.45 10.90 7.79
CA ALA A 106 5.97 11.95 8.67
C ALA A 106 5.27 13.07 7.87
N THR A 107 4.01 13.36 8.21
CA THR A 107 3.21 14.40 7.56
C THR A 107 3.34 15.77 8.20
N ALA A 108 4.02 15.87 9.35
CA ALA A 108 4.06 17.10 10.16
C ALA A 108 4.57 18.34 9.39
N VAL A 109 5.53 18.16 8.47
CA VAL A 109 5.99 19.26 7.60
C VAL A 109 4.95 19.59 6.55
N ALA A 110 4.38 18.58 5.87
CA ALA A 110 3.35 18.77 4.86
C ALA A 110 2.09 19.47 5.42
N GLU A 111 1.64 19.07 6.61
CA GLU A 111 0.51 19.70 7.32
C GLU A 111 0.81 21.14 7.77
N ARG A 112 2.08 21.48 8.04
CA ARG A 112 2.47 22.84 8.38
C ARG A 112 2.41 23.76 7.17
N VAL A 113 2.85 23.28 6.02
CA VAL A 113 3.06 24.11 4.82
C VAL A 113 1.90 24.08 3.83
N SER A 114 1.02 23.08 3.92
CA SER A 114 -0.16 22.96 3.06
C SER A 114 -1.44 22.95 3.90
N PRO A 115 -2.29 23.99 3.78
CA PRO A 115 -3.64 23.98 4.33
C PRO A 115 -4.44 22.77 3.84
N THR A 116 -4.29 22.37 2.57
CA THR A 116 -4.92 21.16 2.03
C THR A 116 -4.52 19.91 2.80
N MET A 117 -3.23 19.73 3.09
CA MET A 117 -2.73 18.58 3.87
C MET A 117 -3.19 18.63 5.32
N LYS A 118 -3.22 19.83 5.93
CA LYS A 118 -3.68 20.03 7.30
C LYS A 118 -5.15 19.66 7.51
N GLU A 119 -5.98 19.96 6.51
CA GLU A 119 -7.42 19.68 6.54
C GLU A 119 -7.78 18.31 5.96
N LEU A 120 -6.78 17.58 5.45
CA LEU A 120 -6.99 16.29 4.83
C LEU A 120 -7.48 15.29 5.87
N LYS A 121 -8.66 14.74 5.62
CA LYS A 121 -9.20 13.67 6.46
C LYS A 121 -8.47 12.37 6.15
N SER A 122 -8.28 11.55 7.16
CA SER A 122 -7.88 10.16 6.97
C SER A 122 -8.84 9.46 6.02
N LEU A 123 -8.31 8.58 5.19
CA LEU A 123 -9.12 7.77 4.29
C LEU A 123 -10.12 6.94 5.10
N SER A 124 -11.35 6.97 4.63
CA SER A 124 -12.50 6.32 5.24
C SER A 124 -12.76 4.95 4.60
N LEU A 125 -13.64 4.18 5.24
CA LEU A 125 -14.16 2.95 4.65
C LEU A 125 -14.84 3.20 3.29
N ALA A 126 -15.50 4.37 3.13
CA ALA A 126 -16.14 4.73 1.87
C ALA A 126 -15.11 4.93 0.75
N ASP A 127 -13.93 5.49 1.06
CA ASP A 127 -12.85 5.62 0.09
C ASP A 127 -12.33 4.24 -0.34
N ALA A 128 -12.13 3.32 0.62
CA ALA A 128 -11.74 1.94 0.31
C ALA A 128 -12.78 1.22 -0.59
N ALA A 129 -14.08 1.43 -0.32
CA ALA A 129 -15.15 0.88 -1.13
C ALA A 129 -15.16 1.45 -2.56
N GLN A 130 -14.91 2.75 -2.74
CA GLN A 130 -14.79 3.36 -4.07
C GLN A 130 -13.61 2.80 -4.87
N TRP A 131 -12.48 2.51 -4.21
CA TRP A 131 -11.35 1.84 -4.86
C TRP A 131 -11.73 0.44 -5.35
N VAL A 132 -12.46 -0.34 -4.55
CA VAL A 132 -12.93 -1.67 -4.95
C VAL A 132 -13.93 -1.57 -6.12
N ASP A 133 -14.89 -0.63 -6.08
CA ASP A 133 -15.83 -0.38 -7.20
C ASP A 133 -15.09 -0.12 -8.51
N TYR A 134 -14.07 0.75 -8.47
CA TYR A 134 -13.29 1.09 -9.63
C TYR A 134 -12.54 -0.12 -10.19
N CYS A 135 -11.88 -0.89 -9.33
CA CYS A 135 -11.17 -2.10 -9.73
C CYS A 135 -12.12 -3.16 -10.33
N GLU A 136 -13.33 -3.32 -9.79
CA GLU A 136 -14.37 -4.18 -10.37
C GLU A 136 -14.82 -3.67 -11.75
N ALA A 137 -15.10 -2.37 -11.88
CA ALA A 137 -15.51 -1.77 -13.15
C ALA A 137 -14.45 -1.94 -14.25
N MET A 138 -13.17 -1.87 -13.86
CA MET A 138 -12.02 -2.09 -14.75
C MET A 138 -11.65 -3.56 -14.93
N ARG A 139 -12.41 -4.49 -14.33
CA ARG A 139 -12.19 -5.96 -14.38
C ARG A 139 -10.81 -6.39 -13.89
N MET A 140 -10.29 -5.71 -12.87
CA MET A 140 -8.96 -6.02 -12.31
C MET A 140 -8.95 -7.26 -11.39
N PHE A 141 -10.13 -7.81 -11.05
CA PHE A 141 -10.28 -9.01 -10.22
C PHE A 141 -10.65 -10.28 -11.00
N GLN A 142 -10.74 -10.21 -12.33
CA GLN A 142 -11.14 -11.32 -13.21
C GLN A 142 -9.94 -12.08 -13.78
#